data_AF-A0A517DN52-F1
#
_entry.id   AF-A0A517DN52-F1
#
_cell.length_a   1.000
_cell.length_b   1.000
_cell.length_c   1.000
_cell.angle_alpha   90.00
_cell.angle_beta   90.00
_cell.angle_gamma   90.00
#
_symmetry.space_group_name_H-M   'P 1'
#
loop_
_entity.id
_entity.type
_entity.pdbx_description
1 polymer ?
#
loop_
_entity_poly.entity_id
_entity_poly.type
_entity_poly.pdbx_seq_one_letter_code
_entity_poly.pdbx_strand_id
1 'polypeptide(L)'
;MKLSHTGKLVGILALLALVTVGVLHYVPLTIFSVQQKPEQPPQKIYDYYIIIEENTGEVLMYVPLVVSPGDELISENNKRYRIVKVEENQAYARFVENLNLELYQDSGSQ
;
A
#
# COMPACT_ATOMS: atom_id res chain seq x y z
N MET A 1 -27.94 -46.95 -37.63
CA MET A 1 -27.78 -47.59 -36.30
C MET A 1 -28.42 -46.67 -35.26
N LYS A 2 -29.58 -47.01 -34.67
CA LYS A 2 -30.26 -46.15 -33.67
C LYS A 2 -29.60 -46.37 -32.30
N LEU A 3 -28.96 -45.34 -31.76
CA LEU A 3 -28.36 -45.39 -30.43
C LEU A 3 -29.46 -45.52 -29.36
N SER A 4 -29.39 -46.55 -28.52
CA SER A 4 -30.37 -46.81 -27.45
C SER A 4 -30.41 -45.65 -26.44
N HIS A 5 -31.55 -45.45 -25.77
CA HIS A 5 -31.70 -44.39 -24.76
C HIS A 5 -30.63 -44.46 -23.66
N THR A 6 -30.21 -45.67 -23.30
CA THR A 6 -29.12 -45.91 -22.35
C THR A 6 -27.77 -45.43 -22.87
N GLY A 7 -27.46 -45.66 -24.15
CA GLY A 7 -26.22 -45.17 -24.77
C GLY A 7 -26.15 -43.64 -24.85
N LYS A 8 -27.29 -42.96 -25.05
CA LYS A 8 -27.36 -41.49 -25.03
C LYS A 8 -27.11 -40.93 -23.63
N LEU A 9 -27.68 -41.55 -22.59
CA LEU A 9 -27.48 -41.15 -21.19
C LEU A 9 -26.01 -41.27 -20.76
N VAL A 10 -25.37 -42.39 -21.09
CA VAL A 10 -23.94 -42.59 -20.79
C VAL A 10 -23.07 -41.57 -21.51
N GLY A 11 -23.37 -41.26 -22.77
CA GLY A 11 -22.66 -40.23 -23.53
C GLY A 11 -22.77 -38.83 -22.90
N ILE A 12 -23.97 -38.45 -22.45
CA ILE A 12 -24.19 -37.16 -21.78
C ILE A 12 -23.43 -37.08 -20.46
N LEU A 13 -23.46 -38.15 -19.65
CA LEU A 13 -22.73 -38.20 -18.38
C LEU A 13 -21.21 -38.10 -18.57
N ALA A 14 -20.67 -38.79 -19.57
CA ALA A 14 -19.24 -38.71 -19.90
C ALA A 14 -18.83 -37.29 -20.33
N LEU A 15 -19.68 -36.61 -21.10
CA LEU A 15 -19.43 -35.25 -21.57
C LEU A 15 -19.50 -34.24 -20.41
N LEU A 16 -20.48 -34.39 -19.50
CA LEU A 16 -20.58 -33.58 -18.28
C LEU A 16 -19.36 -33.76 -17.35
N ALA A 17 -18.88 -34.99 -17.19
CA ALA A 17 -17.70 -35.27 -16.39
C ALA A 17 -16.44 -34.58 -16.97
N LEU A 18 -16.25 -34.65 -18.30
CA LEU A 18 -15.15 -33.97 -19.00
C LEU A 18 -15.22 -32.45 -18.84
N VAL A 19 -16.40 -31.86 -18.99
CA VAL A 19 -16.59 -30.42 -18.79
C VAL A 19 -16.28 -30.02 -17.35
N THR A 20 -16.75 -30.79 -16.37
CA THR A 20 -16.51 -30.52 -14.94
C THR A 20 -15.02 -30.58 -14.59
N VAL A 21 -14.31 -31.60 -15.08
CA VAL A 21 -12.85 -31.72 -14.91
C VAL A 21 -12.12 -30.58 -15.60
N GLY A 22 -12.53 -30.21 -16.81
CA GLY A 22 -11.98 -29.06 -17.53
C GLY A 22 -12.16 -27.77 -16.73
N VAL A 23 -13.35 -27.51 -16.22
CA VAL A 23 -13.62 -26.32 -15.39
C VAL A 23 -12.75 -26.34 -14.13
N LEU A 24 -12.67 -27.46 -13.41
CA LEU A 24 -11.84 -27.58 -12.20
C LEU A 24 -10.33 -27.38 -12.47
N HIS A 25 -9.87 -27.74 -13.67
CA HIS A 25 -8.45 -27.61 -14.02
C HIS A 25 -8.09 -26.21 -14.57
N TYR A 26 -8.97 -25.60 -15.37
CA TYR A 26 -8.71 -24.32 -16.04
C TYR A 26 -9.24 -23.10 -15.29
N VAL A 27 -10.24 -23.26 -14.41
CA VAL A 27 -10.79 -22.17 -13.60
C VAL A 27 -10.18 -22.24 -12.20
N PRO A 28 -9.26 -21.33 -11.84
CA PRO A 28 -8.67 -21.33 -10.52
C PRO A 28 -9.74 -20.96 -9.49
N LEU A 29 -10.09 -21.86 -8.58
CA LEU A 29 -11.09 -21.60 -7.52
C LEU A 29 -10.74 -20.41 -6.59
N THR A 30 -9.54 -19.84 -6.74
CA THR A 30 -9.06 -18.66 -6.01
C THR A 30 -9.84 -17.38 -6.32
N ILE A 31 -10.61 -17.31 -7.41
CA ILE A 31 -11.45 -16.13 -7.71
C ILE A 31 -12.56 -15.91 -6.68
N PHE A 32 -12.96 -16.95 -5.95
CA PHE A 32 -13.91 -16.83 -4.83
C PHE A 32 -13.25 -16.41 -3.52
N SER A 33 -11.92 -16.41 -3.46
CA SER A 33 -11.16 -15.94 -2.31
C SER A 33 -10.89 -14.45 -2.45
N VAL A 34 -11.93 -13.63 -2.32
CA VAL A 34 -11.73 -12.22 -1.97
C VAL A 34 -11.26 -12.22 -0.52
N GLN A 35 -9.95 -12.40 -0.32
CA GLN A 35 -9.33 -12.17 0.96
C GLN A 35 -9.47 -10.67 1.22
N GLN A 36 -10.55 -10.28 1.89
CA GLN A 36 -10.75 -8.92 2.31
C GLN A 36 -9.51 -8.55 3.12
N LYS A 37 -8.73 -7.58 2.61
CA LYS A 37 -7.67 -6.96 3.39
C LYS A 37 -8.31 -6.58 4.73
N PRO A 38 -7.75 -7.01 5.87
CA PRO A 38 -8.31 -6.65 7.17
C PRO A 38 -8.61 -5.16 7.19
N GLU A 39 -9.85 -4.82 7.53
CA GLU A 39 -10.26 -3.42 7.61
C GLU A 39 -9.33 -2.75 8.60
N GLN A 40 -8.50 -1.83 8.10
CA GLN A 40 -7.55 -1.14 8.94
C GLN A 40 -8.37 -0.27 9.89
N PRO A 41 -8.08 -0.27 11.20
CA PRO A 41 -8.77 0.62 12.11
C PRO A 41 -8.65 2.06 11.60
N PRO A 42 -9.68 2.90 11.78
CA PRO A 42 -9.62 4.29 11.36
C PRO A 42 -8.34 4.93 11.93
N GLN A 43 -7.56 5.60 11.08
CA GLN A 43 -6.41 6.34 11.55
C GLN A 43 -6.87 7.38 12.57
N LYS A 44 -6.33 7.29 13.79
CA LYS A 44 -6.53 8.33 14.80
C LYS A 44 -5.93 9.62 14.27
N ILE A 45 -6.74 10.67 14.24
CA ILE A 45 -6.29 12.03 13.93
C ILE A 45 -5.81 12.63 15.25
N TYR A 46 -4.57 13.09 15.26
CA TYR A 46 -3.96 13.78 16.40
C TYR A 46 -3.94 15.29 16.13
N ASP A 47 -3.92 16.08 17.20
CA ASP A 47 -3.77 17.55 17.10
C ASP A 47 -2.45 17.95 16.44
N TYR A 48 -1.41 17.14 16.65
CA TYR A 48 -0.11 17.29 16.01
C TYR A 48 0.63 15.95 15.89
N TYR A 49 1.51 15.88 14.90
CA TYR A 49 2.50 14.84 14.72
C TYR A 49 3.88 15.33 15.15
N ILE A 50 4.66 14.45 15.76
CA ILE A 50 6.05 14.69 16.18
C ILE A 50 6.95 14.06 15.12
N ILE A 51 7.73 14.88 14.42
CA ILE A 51 8.71 14.39 13.45
C ILE A 51 10.03 14.15 14.19
N ILE A 52 10.56 12.94 14.11
CA ILE A 52 11.72 12.45 14.87
C ILE A 52 12.76 11.92 13.89
N GLU A 53 14.04 12.24 14.06
CA GLU A 53 15.12 11.62 13.31
C GLU A 53 15.29 10.15 13.72
N GLU A 54 15.29 9.24 12.75
CA GLU A 54 15.15 7.79 13.01
C GLU A 54 16.32 7.15 13.77
N ASN A 55 17.53 7.72 13.69
CA ASN A 55 18.77 7.15 14.25
C ASN A 55 19.14 7.76 15.59
N THR A 56 18.91 9.07 15.77
CA THR A 56 19.28 9.83 16.97
C THR A 56 18.12 9.99 17.94
N GLY A 57 16.86 9.89 17.46
CA GLY A 57 15.68 10.22 18.25
C GLY A 57 15.48 11.72 18.46
N GLU A 58 16.23 12.57 17.75
CA GLU A 58 16.10 14.03 17.80
C GLU A 58 14.73 14.46 17.26
N VAL A 59 14.01 15.29 18.00
CA VAL A 59 12.75 15.88 17.51
C VAL A 59 13.09 16.99 16.53
N LEU A 60 12.66 16.82 15.28
CA LEU A 60 12.89 17.77 14.19
C LEU A 60 11.84 18.89 14.16
N MET A 61 10.56 18.55 14.37
CA MET A 61 9.45 19.52 14.37
C MET A 61 8.13 18.91 14.87
N TYR A 62 7.17 19.79 15.16
CA TYR A 62 5.77 19.44 15.43
C TYR A 62 4.88 19.97 14.30
N VAL A 63 4.02 19.13 13.72
CA VAL A 63 3.20 19.50 12.55
C VAL A 63 1.72 19.21 12.82
N PRO A 64 0.82 20.19 12.64
CA PRO A 64 -0.63 20.02 12.83
C PRO A 64 -1.32 19.43 11.59
N LEU A 65 -0.61 18.61 10.82
CA LEU A 65 -1.08 17.98 9.58
C LEU A 65 -0.73 16.50 9.63
N VAL A 66 -1.62 15.68 9.08
CA VAL A 66 -1.35 14.24 8.92
C VAL A 66 -0.16 14.07 7.99
N VAL A 67 0.79 13.24 8.40
CA VAL A 67 1.99 12.92 7.64
C VAL A 67 2.03 11.44 7.28
N SER A 68 2.68 11.14 6.16
CA SER A 68 2.78 9.80 5.59
C SER A 68 4.23 9.44 5.27
N PRO A 69 4.58 8.13 5.27
CA PRO A 69 5.85 7.68 4.71
C PRO A 69 6.02 8.15 3.27
N GLY A 70 7.18 8.72 2.95
CA GLY A 70 7.47 9.35 1.67
C GLY A 70 7.42 10.88 1.67
N ASP A 71 6.70 11.49 2.62
CA ASP A 71 6.69 12.94 2.77
C ASP A 71 8.09 13.45 3.14
N GLU A 72 8.40 14.67 2.69
CA GLU A 72 9.69 15.31 2.93
C GLU A 72 9.52 16.61 3.69
N LEU A 73 10.51 16.90 4.53
CA LEU A 73 10.59 18.15 5.29
C LEU A 73 12.02 18.69 5.25
N ILE A 74 12.11 20.01 5.44
CA ILE A 74 13.37 20.72 5.59
C ILE A 74 13.42 21.23 7.02
N SER A 75 14.48 20.88 7.74
CA SER A 75 14.74 21.38 9.09
C SER A 75 15.31 22.80 9.07
N GLU A 76 15.32 23.46 10.23
CA GLU A 76 15.91 24.79 10.42
C GLU A 76 17.41 24.85 10.05
N ASN A 77 18.10 23.72 10.05
CA ASN A 77 19.52 23.60 9.71
C ASN A 77 19.76 23.34 8.21
N ASN A 78 18.80 23.65 7.35
CA ASN A 78 18.85 23.39 5.91
C ASN A 78 19.12 21.91 5.57
N LYS A 79 18.63 20.97 6.38
CA LYS A 79 18.74 19.53 6.08
C LYS A 79 17.40 18.99 5.62
N ARG A 80 17.39 18.24 4.53
CA ARG A 80 16.22 17.52 4.03
C ARG A 80 16.11 16.15 4.69
N TYR A 81 14.92 15.82 5.17
CA TYR A 81 14.58 14.52 5.72
C TYR A 81 13.36 13.95 5.00
N ARG A 82 13.28 12.62 4.93
CA ARG A 82 12.13 11.88 4.38
C ARG A 82 11.53 10.98 5.45
N ILE A 83 10.22 11.05 5.65
CA ILE A 83 9.51 10.19 6.59
C ILE A 83 9.55 8.75 6.06
N VAL A 84 10.03 7.81 6.88
CA VAL A 84 10.14 6.39 6.53
C VAL A 84 9.13 5.51 7.27
N LYS A 85 8.59 6.00 8.39
CA LYS A 85 7.69 5.25 9.27
C LYS A 85 6.83 6.22 10.07
N VAL A 86 5.57 5.86 10.28
CA VAL A 86 4.66 6.59 11.20
C VAL A 86 4.06 5.58 12.17
N GLU A 87 4.21 5.84 13.46
CA GLU A 87 3.61 5.08 14.55
C GLU A 87 2.85 6.03 15.45
N GLU A 88 1.54 5.82 15.57
CA GLU A 88 0.65 6.74 16.29
C GLU A 88 0.81 8.19 15.79
N ASN A 89 1.20 9.12 16.65
CA ASN A 89 1.47 10.52 16.32
C ASN A 89 2.97 10.81 16.09
N GLN A 90 3.81 9.77 15.99
CA GLN A 90 5.25 9.90 15.79
C GLN A 90 5.62 9.50 14.37
N ALA A 91 6.31 10.39 13.66
CA ALA A 91 6.82 10.12 12.33
C ALA A 91 8.34 10.12 12.37
N TYR A 92 8.94 8.99 12.00
CA TYR A 92 10.38 8.83 11.96
C TYR A 92 10.89 9.18 10.57
N ALA A 93 11.87 10.07 10.50
CA ALA A 93 12.42 10.61 9.27
C ALA A 93 13.91 10.30 9.15
N ARG A 94 14.32 9.95 7.94
CA ARG A 94 15.70 9.66 7.54
C ARG A 94 16.32 10.89 6.90
N PHE A 95 17.56 11.21 7.27
CA PHE A 95 18.34 12.23 6.58
C PHE A 95 18.53 11.88 5.09
N VAL A 96 18.28 12.85 4.22
CA VAL A 96 18.47 12.71 2.77
C VAL A 96 19.71 13.49 2.32
N GLU A 97 19.74 14.81 2.55
CA GLU A 97 20.86 15.66 2.16
C GLU A 97 20.89 17.00 2.89
N ASN A 98 22.03 17.68 2.84
CA ASN A 98 22.12 19.11 3.17
C ASN A 98 21.70 19.92 1.95
N LEU A 99 20.90 20.95 2.17
CA LEU A 99 20.45 21.91 1.18
C LEU A 99 21.22 23.22 1.31
N ASN A 100 21.49 23.86 0.18
CA ASN A 100 21.90 25.27 0.17
C ASN A 100 20.69 26.12 -0.23
N LEU A 101 19.99 26.68 0.77
CA LEU A 101 18.80 27.48 0.53
C LEU A 101 19.11 28.90 0.04
N GLU A 102 20.36 29.38 0.15
CA GLU A 102 20.77 30.70 -0.34
C GLU A 102 20.59 30.81 -1.86
N LEU A 103 20.72 29.68 -2.58
CA LEU A 103 20.51 29.59 -4.03
C LEU A 103 19.08 29.96 -4.48
N TYR A 104 18.12 29.99 -3.56
CA TYR A 104 16.70 30.25 -3.86
C TYR A 104 16.23 31.64 -3.41
N GLN A 105 17.08 32.44 -2.76
CA GLN A 105 16.69 33.77 -2.28
C GLN A 105 16.76 34.84 -3.37
N ASP A 106 17.64 34.67 -4.36
CA ASP A 106 17.91 35.69 -5.40
C ASP A 106 16.83 35.73 -6.51
N SER A 107 15.99 34.70 -6.60
CA SER A 107 14.94 34.57 -7.63
C SER A 107 13.57 35.12 -7.22
N GLY A 108 13.40 35.56 -5.97
CA GLY A 108 12.14 36.09 -5.43
C GLY A 108 12.01 37.62 -5.41
N SER A 109 13.02 38.34 -5.89
CA SER A 109 13.07 39.81 -5.91
C SER A 109 12.68 40.38 -7.29
N GLN A 110 11.42 40.23 -7.68
CA GLN A 110 10.82 40.93 -8.84
C GLN A 110 9.54 41.63 -8.41
#